data_AF-A0A847U519-F1
#
_entry.id   AF-A0A847U519-F1
#
_cell.length_a   1.000
_cell.length_b   1.000
_cell.length_c   1.000
_cell.angle_alpha   90.00
_cell.angle_beta   90.00
_cell.angle_gamma   90.00
#
_symmetry.space_group_name_H-M   'P 1'
#
loop_
_entity.id
_entity.type
_entity.pdbx_description
1 polymer ?
#
loop_
_entity_poly.entity_id
_entity_poly.type
_entity_poly.pdbx_seq_one_letter_code
_entity_poly.pdbx_strand_id
1 'polypeptide(L)'
;MTDSDERLLTAAKLNEVVDGNLDGGESLHEHTGLVADDADRATLSFVSSLFDTGAEVDGSQTFGQTALSDVLQSKYRTEAATRAIEDGNGSLASFLVGITEQELDASSLTVTARLMDRLDADGTLTTVLAAGRPNTGKTNTMFLLASDMARAVWDDVMVISNSKTWEGADRYVSSMHDLMTLLVENRDVPKTFVLDEASRYMDARVYSREVSTQYAPALKAMSKLGVEVVGAVGHTGKDVVPECKRLTNLAFWKSAPGAVEFYTNWDGDADRPDSPLFDADLTDLEPTLHSYDPDDVASWKWNLNPDVWRGFDDWNHFGDRLKELGPTT
;
A
#
# COMPACT_ATOMS: atom_id res chain seq x y z
N MET A 1 15.33 -4.93 -18.73
CA MET A 1 14.14 -4.84 -19.57
C MET A 1 13.71 -6.24 -19.94
N THR A 2 12.65 -6.69 -19.31
CA THR A 2 11.97 -7.93 -19.62
C THR A 2 10.94 -7.67 -20.74
N ASP A 3 10.51 -8.72 -21.44
CA ASP A 3 9.47 -8.65 -22.50
C ASP A 3 8.12 -8.13 -21.97
N SER A 4 7.93 -8.09 -20.65
CA SER A 4 6.76 -7.53 -19.98
C SER A 4 6.82 -5.99 -19.91
N ASP A 5 8.00 -5.42 -19.64
CA ASP A 5 8.19 -3.97 -19.49
C ASP A 5 7.95 -3.24 -20.82
N GLU A 6 8.37 -3.85 -21.93
CA GLU A 6 8.20 -3.30 -23.27
C GLU A 6 6.72 -3.28 -23.70
N ARG A 7 5.93 -4.26 -23.27
CA ARG A 7 4.48 -4.34 -23.57
C ARG A 7 3.68 -3.27 -22.85
N LEU A 8 3.99 -3.01 -21.58
CA LEU A 8 3.33 -1.96 -20.80
C LEU A 8 3.65 -0.58 -21.38
N LEU A 9 4.93 -0.32 -21.68
CA LEU A 9 5.36 0.93 -22.31
C LEU A 9 4.71 1.15 -23.68
N THR A 10 4.59 0.08 -24.48
CA THR A 10 3.91 0.15 -25.78
C THR A 10 2.44 0.51 -25.62
N ALA A 11 1.78 -0.01 -24.58
CA ALA A 11 0.38 0.31 -24.28
C ALA A 11 0.19 1.77 -23.85
N ALA A 12 1.06 2.31 -22.98
CA ALA A 12 1.02 3.73 -22.62
C ALA A 12 1.29 4.64 -23.84
N LYS A 13 2.29 4.33 -24.66
CA LYS A 13 2.59 5.08 -25.88
C LYS A 13 1.44 5.05 -26.89
N LEU A 14 0.70 3.95 -26.96
CA LEU A 14 -0.48 3.86 -27.80
C LEU A 14 -1.58 4.82 -27.32
N ASN A 15 -1.76 4.97 -26.01
CA ASN A 15 -2.70 5.95 -25.46
C ASN A 15 -2.30 7.40 -25.81
N GLU A 16 -1.02 7.74 -25.73
CA GLU A 16 -0.53 9.07 -26.14
C GLU A 16 -0.75 9.36 -27.65
N VAL A 17 -0.67 8.34 -28.50
CA VAL A 17 -1.02 8.46 -29.93
C VAL A 17 -2.52 8.65 -30.11
N VAL A 18 -3.34 7.94 -29.33
CA VAL A 18 -4.82 8.07 -29.37
C VAL A 18 -5.27 9.45 -28.89
N ASP A 19 -4.65 9.97 -27.83
CA ASP A 19 -4.96 11.30 -27.26
C ASP A 19 -4.32 12.44 -28.07
N GLY A 20 -3.53 12.12 -29.11
CA GLY A 20 -2.94 13.10 -30.03
C GLY A 20 -1.73 13.84 -29.45
N ASN A 21 -1.18 13.36 -28.34
CA ASN A 21 -0.02 13.92 -27.66
C ASN A 21 1.31 13.42 -28.23
N LEU A 22 1.29 12.33 -29.01
CA LEU A 22 2.46 11.74 -29.66
C LEU A 22 2.21 11.53 -31.15
N ASP A 23 3.16 11.94 -31.99
CA ASP A 23 3.07 11.78 -33.45
C ASP A 23 3.09 10.28 -33.83
N GLY A 24 1.90 9.74 -34.12
CA GLY A 24 1.71 8.43 -34.75
C GLY A 24 1.26 8.60 -36.20
N GLY A 25 1.83 7.83 -37.12
CA GLY A 25 1.62 8.00 -38.57
C GLY A 25 0.17 7.89 -39.06
N GLU A 26 -0.73 7.26 -38.30
CA GLU A 26 -2.17 7.18 -38.57
C GLU A 26 -2.96 7.68 -37.35
N SER A 27 -3.96 8.52 -37.58
CA SER A 27 -4.87 9.02 -36.53
C SER A 27 -5.77 7.89 -36.05
N LEU A 28 -5.52 7.38 -34.85
CA LEU A 28 -6.37 6.41 -34.19
C LEU A 28 -7.64 7.08 -33.65
N HIS A 29 -8.75 6.35 -33.62
CA HIS A 29 -9.97 6.86 -32.97
C HIS A 29 -9.86 6.77 -31.45
N GLU A 30 -10.49 7.69 -30.75
CA GLU A 30 -10.50 7.83 -29.28
C GLU A 30 -10.97 6.60 -28.50
N HIS A 31 -11.79 5.73 -29.09
CA HIS A 31 -12.29 4.51 -28.45
C HIS A 31 -11.34 3.31 -28.58
N THR A 32 -10.20 3.49 -29.23
CA THR A 32 -9.16 2.46 -29.38
C THR A 32 -8.71 1.97 -28.00
N GLY A 33 -8.60 0.65 -27.80
CA GLY A 33 -8.15 0.05 -26.54
C GLY A 33 -9.17 0.05 -25.39
N LEU A 34 -10.22 0.89 -25.45
CA LEU A 34 -11.22 1.03 -24.39
C LEU A 34 -12.42 0.09 -24.55
N VAL A 35 -12.93 -0.02 -25.77
CA VAL A 35 -14.18 -0.74 -26.05
C VAL A 35 -13.89 -2.18 -26.48
N ALA A 36 -14.37 -3.13 -25.70
CA ALA A 36 -14.11 -4.55 -25.96
C ALA A 36 -15.20 -5.26 -26.76
N ASP A 37 -16.44 -4.78 -26.73
CA ASP A 37 -17.48 -5.32 -27.58
C ASP A 37 -17.27 -4.87 -29.04
N ASP A 38 -17.28 -5.85 -29.95
CA ASP A 38 -17.01 -5.62 -31.37
C ASP A 38 -18.08 -4.75 -32.04
N ALA A 39 -19.35 -4.90 -31.64
CA ALA A 39 -20.46 -4.16 -32.23
C ALA A 39 -20.46 -2.70 -31.75
N ASP A 40 -20.19 -2.46 -30.48
CA ASP A 40 -20.04 -1.12 -29.91
C ASP A 40 -18.86 -0.39 -30.57
N ARG A 41 -17.71 -1.06 -30.67
CA ARG A 41 -16.52 -0.52 -31.33
C ARG A 41 -16.75 -0.19 -32.81
N ALA A 42 -17.42 -1.07 -33.55
CA ALA A 42 -17.75 -0.83 -34.96
C ALA A 42 -18.68 0.37 -35.12
N THR A 43 -19.65 0.52 -34.22
CA THR A 43 -20.58 1.65 -34.21
C THR A 43 -19.85 2.97 -33.95
N LEU A 44 -18.95 3.00 -32.95
CA LEU A 44 -18.17 4.20 -32.64
C LEU A 44 -17.19 4.56 -33.77
N SER A 45 -16.51 3.58 -34.37
CA SER A 45 -15.67 3.82 -35.55
C SER A 45 -16.46 4.40 -36.71
N PHE A 46 -17.68 3.90 -36.96
CA PHE A 46 -18.55 4.47 -37.98
C PHE A 46 -18.91 5.92 -37.67
N VAL A 47 -19.29 6.24 -36.44
CA VAL A 47 -19.61 7.62 -36.03
C VAL A 47 -18.40 8.54 -36.16
N SER A 48 -17.23 8.12 -35.68
CA SER A 48 -15.97 8.88 -35.80
C SER A 48 -15.59 9.14 -37.26
N SER A 49 -15.79 8.17 -38.15
CA SER A 49 -15.48 8.32 -39.59
C SER A 49 -16.28 9.43 -40.28
N LEU A 50 -17.45 9.80 -39.75
CA LEU A 50 -18.21 10.93 -40.29
C LEU A 50 -17.45 12.25 -40.10
N PHE A 51 -16.78 12.42 -38.96
CA PHE A 51 -15.96 13.61 -38.66
C PHE A 51 -14.69 13.64 -39.50
N ASP A 52 -14.06 12.49 -39.77
CA ASP A 52 -12.91 12.40 -40.68
C ASP A 52 -13.24 12.86 -42.10
N THR A 53 -14.51 12.71 -42.52
CA THR A 53 -15.02 13.20 -43.81
C THR A 53 -15.47 14.66 -43.79
N GLY A 54 -15.29 15.36 -42.67
CA GLY A 54 -15.58 16.79 -42.49
C GLY A 54 -16.98 17.10 -41.94
N ALA A 55 -17.64 16.15 -41.28
CA ALA A 55 -18.87 16.45 -40.54
C ALA A 55 -18.59 17.36 -39.34
N GLU A 56 -19.52 18.27 -39.06
CA GLU A 56 -19.49 19.16 -37.90
C GLU A 56 -20.83 19.08 -37.17
N VAL A 57 -20.78 18.87 -35.86
CA VAL A 57 -21.97 18.77 -34.99
C VAL A 57 -21.77 19.73 -33.82
N ASP A 58 -22.68 20.70 -33.66
CA ASP A 58 -22.62 21.68 -32.57
C ASP A 58 -21.28 22.42 -32.42
N GLY A 59 -20.56 22.62 -33.53
CA GLY A 59 -19.24 23.27 -33.54
C GLY A 59 -18.05 22.33 -33.29
N SER A 60 -18.32 21.05 -33.05
CA SER A 60 -17.31 20.00 -32.84
C SER A 60 -16.84 19.44 -34.18
N GLN A 61 -15.53 19.49 -34.41
CA GLN A 61 -14.88 19.02 -35.65
C GLN A 61 -14.38 17.58 -35.55
N THR A 62 -14.35 17.03 -34.35
CA THR A 62 -14.07 15.61 -34.09
C THR A 62 -15.16 15.02 -33.21
N PHE A 63 -15.37 13.70 -33.29
CA PHE A 63 -16.35 13.03 -32.45
C PHE A 63 -16.06 13.24 -30.96
N GLY A 64 -14.77 13.24 -30.58
CA GLY A 64 -14.30 13.48 -29.21
C GLY A 64 -14.60 14.85 -28.62
N GLN A 65 -14.97 15.82 -29.45
CA GLN A 65 -15.40 17.14 -28.99
C GLN A 65 -16.91 17.22 -28.74
N THR A 66 -17.64 16.12 -28.97
CA THR A 66 -19.10 16.11 -28.80
C THR A 66 -19.48 15.73 -27.37
N ALA A 67 -20.56 16.33 -26.84
CA ALA A 67 -21.10 15.97 -25.53
C ALA A 67 -21.54 14.49 -25.44
N LEU A 68 -21.86 13.86 -26.58
CA LEU A 68 -22.16 12.44 -26.64
C LEU A 68 -20.89 11.59 -26.40
N SER A 69 -19.75 12.00 -26.97
CA SER A 69 -18.48 11.33 -26.73
C SER A 69 -18.08 11.41 -25.26
N ASP A 70 -18.22 12.56 -24.59
CA ASP A 70 -17.93 12.70 -23.14
C ASP A 70 -18.66 11.64 -22.28
N VAL A 71 -19.95 11.43 -22.55
CA VAL A 71 -20.78 10.45 -21.82
C VAL A 71 -20.32 9.02 -22.12
N LEU A 72 -20.02 8.71 -23.39
CA LEU A 72 -19.61 7.38 -23.80
C LEU A 72 -18.20 7.04 -23.33
N GLN A 73 -17.26 7.99 -23.40
CA GLN A 73 -15.91 7.84 -22.87
C GLN A 73 -15.93 7.56 -21.38
N SER A 74 -16.73 8.30 -20.60
CA SER A 74 -16.85 8.07 -19.15
C SER A 74 -17.31 6.63 -18.85
N LYS A 75 -18.32 6.14 -19.57
CA LYS A 75 -18.81 4.76 -19.45
C LYS A 75 -17.71 3.74 -19.79
N TYR A 76 -17.14 3.83 -20.99
CA TYR A 76 -16.22 2.80 -21.48
C TYR A 76 -14.85 2.82 -20.79
N ARG A 77 -14.36 3.99 -20.35
CA ARG A 77 -13.14 4.07 -19.51
C ARG A 77 -13.35 3.40 -18.15
N THR A 78 -14.52 3.59 -17.53
CA THR A 78 -14.86 2.92 -16.26
C THR A 78 -14.93 1.40 -16.43
N GLU A 79 -15.65 0.92 -17.45
CA GLU A 79 -15.74 -0.52 -17.74
C GLU A 79 -14.39 -1.14 -18.10
N ALA A 80 -13.52 -0.42 -18.81
CA ALA A 80 -12.17 -0.87 -19.12
C ALA A 80 -11.29 -0.93 -17.86
N ALA A 81 -11.39 0.05 -16.95
CA ALA A 81 -10.64 0.07 -15.70
C ALA A 81 -11.03 -1.07 -14.77
N THR A 82 -12.33 -1.33 -14.61
CA THR A 82 -12.83 -2.47 -13.84
C THR A 82 -12.26 -3.78 -14.37
N ARG A 83 -12.30 -4.00 -15.69
CA ARG A 83 -11.76 -5.22 -16.30
C ARG A 83 -10.24 -5.33 -16.19
N ALA A 84 -9.51 -4.22 -16.27
CA ALA A 84 -8.07 -4.22 -16.09
C ALA A 84 -7.67 -4.76 -14.70
N ILE A 85 -8.45 -4.41 -13.67
CA ILE A 85 -8.26 -4.86 -12.30
C ILE A 85 -8.71 -6.32 -12.15
N GLU A 86 -9.94 -6.65 -12.55
CA GLU A 86 -10.51 -8.01 -12.40
C GLU A 86 -9.69 -9.09 -13.13
N ASP A 87 -9.19 -8.78 -14.33
CA ASP A 87 -8.45 -9.74 -15.17
C ASP A 87 -6.93 -9.67 -14.97
N GLY A 88 -6.42 -8.78 -14.09
CA GLY A 88 -4.99 -8.55 -13.90
C GLY A 88 -4.27 -8.06 -15.17
N ASN A 89 -4.98 -7.31 -16.03
CA ASN A 89 -4.47 -6.88 -17.33
C ASN A 89 -3.67 -5.57 -17.21
N GLY A 90 -2.41 -5.70 -16.79
CA GLY A 90 -1.50 -4.57 -16.60
C GLY A 90 -1.30 -3.71 -17.86
N SER A 91 -1.41 -4.28 -19.07
CA SER A 91 -1.30 -3.50 -20.31
C SER A 91 -2.50 -2.59 -20.53
N LEU A 92 -3.71 -3.04 -20.21
CA LEU A 92 -4.91 -2.21 -20.25
C LEU A 92 -4.88 -1.14 -19.15
N ALA A 93 -4.42 -1.49 -17.95
CA ALA A 93 -4.23 -0.52 -16.87
C ALA A 93 -3.26 0.59 -17.32
N SER A 94 -2.11 0.21 -17.88
CA SER A 94 -1.09 1.15 -18.40
C SER A 94 -1.59 2.01 -19.56
N PHE A 95 -2.49 1.49 -20.41
CA PHE A 95 -3.14 2.26 -21.48
C PHE A 95 -4.11 3.30 -20.91
N LEU A 96 -4.89 2.97 -19.88
CA LEU A 96 -5.94 3.83 -19.32
C LEU A 96 -5.41 5.04 -18.56
N VAL A 97 -4.25 4.89 -17.93
CA VAL A 97 -3.65 5.93 -17.09
C VAL A 97 -2.84 6.96 -17.87
N GLY A 98 -2.55 6.69 -19.16
CA GLY A 98 -1.95 7.66 -20.09
C GLY A 98 -0.71 8.34 -19.54
N ILE A 99 0.27 7.56 -19.09
CA ILE A 99 1.42 8.16 -18.42
C ILE A 99 2.55 8.34 -19.43
N THR A 100 2.94 9.60 -19.61
CA THR A 100 4.00 10.05 -20.52
C THR A 100 5.41 9.80 -19.97
N GLU A 101 6.41 9.83 -20.87
CA GLU A 101 7.85 9.62 -20.60
C GLU A 101 8.46 10.56 -19.52
N GLN A 102 7.74 11.57 -19.02
CA GLN A 102 8.25 12.46 -17.95
C GLN A 102 7.79 12.08 -16.53
N GLU A 103 6.78 11.21 -16.37
CA GLU A 103 6.26 10.82 -15.05
C GLU A 103 6.31 9.30 -14.77
N LEU A 104 6.60 8.46 -15.78
CA LEU A 104 6.93 7.06 -15.58
C LEU A 104 8.43 6.85 -15.57
N ASP A 105 8.96 6.49 -14.41
CA ASP A 105 9.81 5.30 -14.43
C ASP A 105 8.85 4.11 -14.34
N ALA A 106 8.81 3.23 -15.35
CA ALA A 106 7.92 2.05 -15.35
C ALA A 106 8.16 1.14 -14.11
N SER A 107 9.31 1.35 -13.45
CA SER A 107 9.63 0.85 -12.13
C SER A 107 8.61 1.32 -11.07
N SER A 108 8.23 2.60 -11.01
CA SER A 108 7.42 3.18 -9.93
C SER A 108 5.99 2.61 -9.86
N LEU A 109 5.28 2.50 -11.00
CA LEU A 109 3.97 1.86 -11.00
C LEU A 109 4.04 0.38 -10.66
N THR A 110 5.01 -0.32 -11.24
CA THR A 110 5.22 -1.74 -10.98
C THR A 110 5.57 -1.98 -9.51
N VAL A 111 6.35 -1.07 -8.92
CA VAL A 111 6.70 -1.03 -7.50
C VAL A 111 5.46 -0.84 -6.66
N THR A 112 4.65 0.17 -6.97
CA THR A 112 3.42 0.46 -6.22
C THR A 112 2.45 -0.73 -6.26
N ALA A 113 2.20 -1.30 -7.45
CA ALA A 113 1.36 -2.48 -7.59
C ALA A 113 1.93 -3.68 -6.81
N ARG A 114 3.23 -3.97 -6.93
CA ARG A 114 3.88 -5.08 -6.20
C ARG A 114 3.88 -4.86 -4.69
N LEU A 115 3.96 -3.61 -4.22
CA LEU A 115 3.84 -3.29 -2.80
C LEU A 115 2.41 -3.48 -2.32
N MET A 116 1.40 -3.06 -3.10
CA MET A 116 -0.02 -3.29 -2.80
C MET A 116 -0.34 -4.79 -2.75
N ASP A 117 0.08 -5.57 -3.76
CA ASP A 117 -0.05 -7.04 -3.75
C ASP A 117 0.62 -7.65 -2.51
N ARG A 118 1.77 -7.09 -2.13
CA ARG A 118 2.50 -7.54 -0.95
C ARG A 118 1.79 -7.16 0.34
N LEU A 119 1.05 -6.06 0.39
CA LEU A 119 0.23 -5.68 1.54
C LEU A 119 -0.99 -6.62 1.66
N ASP A 120 -1.66 -6.92 0.55
CA ASP A 120 -2.88 -7.76 0.51
C ASP A 120 -2.64 -9.24 0.83
N ALA A 121 -1.43 -9.75 0.56
CA ALA A 121 -0.87 -11.01 1.07
C ALA A 121 -1.84 -12.20 1.26
N ASP A 122 -2.85 -12.36 0.39
CA ASP A 122 -3.94 -13.34 0.46
C ASP A 122 -4.65 -13.39 1.84
N GLY A 123 -4.87 -12.24 2.47
CA GLY A 123 -5.50 -12.14 3.80
C GLY A 123 -4.62 -12.63 4.95
N THR A 124 -3.30 -12.72 4.72
CA THR A 124 -2.33 -12.97 5.79
C THR A 124 -1.78 -11.66 6.34
N LEU A 125 -1.51 -11.62 7.64
CA LEU A 125 -0.95 -10.44 8.29
C LEU A 125 0.41 -10.08 7.67
N THR A 126 0.51 -8.87 7.13
CA THR A 126 1.76 -8.27 6.67
C THR A 126 2.46 -7.58 7.83
N THR A 127 3.70 -8.01 8.11
CA THR A 127 4.52 -7.53 9.23
C THR A 127 5.71 -6.77 8.67
N VAL A 128 5.66 -5.45 8.83
CA VAL A 128 6.62 -4.53 8.25
C VAL A 128 7.66 -4.12 9.30
N LEU A 129 8.96 -4.29 8.99
CA LEU A 129 10.04 -3.77 9.83
C LEU A 129 10.92 -2.80 9.03
N ALA A 130 10.94 -1.55 9.47
CA ALA A 130 11.79 -0.52 8.91
C ALA A 130 13.08 -0.35 9.72
N ALA A 131 14.19 -0.17 9.04
CA ALA A 131 15.44 0.25 9.67
C ALA A 131 16.30 1.11 8.75
N GLY A 132 17.32 1.74 9.32
CA GLY A 132 18.18 2.68 8.61
C GLY A 132 18.46 3.91 9.47
N ARG A 133 19.45 4.69 9.05
CA ARG A 133 19.96 5.81 9.85
C ARG A 133 18.84 6.75 10.30
N PRO A 134 18.94 7.39 11.48
CA PRO A 134 17.99 8.45 11.86
C PRO A 134 17.84 9.50 10.75
N ASN A 135 16.64 10.09 10.65
CA ASN A 135 16.31 11.16 9.68
C ASN A 135 16.41 10.78 8.20
N THR A 136 16.28 9.50 7.85
CA THR A 136 16.20 9.04 6.46
C THR A 136 14.78 8.90 5.93
N GLY A 137 13.75 9.28 6.68
CA GLY A 137 12.35 9.19 6.20
C GLY A 137 11.72 7.80 6.34
N LYS A 138 12.20 6.95 7.25
CA LYS A 138 11.59 5.63 7.54
C LYS A 138 10.13 5.74 7.94
N THR A 139 9.83 6.66 8.85
CA THR A 139 8.48 6.94 9.34
C THR A 139 7.56 7.35 8.19
N ASN A 140 8.04 8.22 7.30
CA ASN A 140 7.30 8.62 6.11
C ASN A 140 6.92 7.41 5.23
N THR A 141 7.90 6.58 4.87
CA THR A 141 7.66 5.37 4.06
C THR A 141 6.74 4.38 4.78
N MET A 142 6.88 4.21 6.10
CA MET A 142 5.99 3.35 6.87
C MET A 142 4.55 3.87 6.85
N PHE A 143 4.36 5.19 6.99
CA PHE A 143 3.04 5.82 6.96
C PHE A 143 2.39 5.72 5.59
N LEU A 144 3.16 5.86 4.50
CA LEU A 144 2.68 5.61 3.14
C LEU A 144 2.12 4.18 3.00
N LEU A 145 2.87 3.16 3.44
CA LEU A 145 2.46 1.75 3.34
C LEU A 145 1.23 1.45 4.22
N ALA A 146 1.26 1.91 5.47
CA ALA A 146 0.27 1.52 6.47
C ALA A 146 -0.99 2.41 6.48
N SER A 147 -1.00 3.54 5.77
CA SER A 147 -2.19 4.39 5.59
C SER A 147 -2.57 4.50 4.13
N ASP A 148 -1.76 5.18 3.31
CA ASP A 148 -2.21 5.62 1.99
C ASP A 148 -2.40 4.44 1.04
N MET A 149 -1.42 3.54 0.98
CA MET A 149 -1.54 2.29 0.21
C MET A 149 -2.57 1.35 0.84
N ALA A 150 -2.62 1.26 2.17
CA ALA A 150 -3.63 0.43 2.84
C ALA A 150 -5.06 0.88 2.51
N ARG A 151 -5.33 2.19 2.45
CA ARG A 151 -6.63 2.76 2.07
C ARG A 151 -6.96 2.56 0.59
N ALA A 152 -5.95 2.31 -0.25
CA ALA A 152 -6.15 1.94 -1.64
C ALA A 152 -6.44 0.44 -1.83
N VAL A 153 -5.96 -0.40 -0.90
CA VAL A 153 -6.15 -1.86 -0.92
C VAL A 153 -7.46 -2.28 -0.24
N TRP A 154 -7.76 -1.69 0.92
CA TRP A 154 -8.92 -2.06 1.74
C TRP A 154 -9.87 -0.89 1.97
N ASP A 155 -11.15 -1.12 1.70
CA ASP A 155 -12.23 -0.20 2.06
C ASP A 155 -12.36 -0.07 3.58
N ASP A 156 -12.64 1.15 4.05
CA ASP A 156 -12.89 1.49 5.46
C ASP A 156 -11.79 1.04 6.45
N VAL A 157 -10.55 0.89 5.99
CA VAL A 157 -9.43 0.51 6.86
C VAL A 157 -9.21 1.53 7.98
N MET A 158 -9.09 1.01 9.21
CA MET A 158 -8.77 1.82 10.40
C MET A 158 -7.26 1.85 10.63
N VAL A 159 -6.67 3.04 10.54
CA VAL A 159 -5.24 3.26 10.77
C VAL A 159 -4.99 3.57 12.25
N ILE A 160 -4.15 2.76 12.90
CA ILE A 160 -3.84 2.85 14.33
C ILE A 160 -2.35 3.17 14.51
N SER A 161 -1.99 4.09 15.40
CA SER A 161 -0.58 4.43 15.66
C SER A 161 -0.31 4.91 17.09
N ASN A 162 0.95 4.81 17.52
CA ASN A 162 1.46 5.50 18.71
C ASN A 162 2.03 6.90 18.43
N SER A 163 2.05 7.35 17.17
CA SER A 163 2.29 8.75 16.85
C SER A 163 1.03 9.56 17.06
N LYS A 164 1.12 10.60 17.88
CA LYS A 164 0.01 11.50 18.22
C LYS A 164 -0.17 12.60 17.16
N THR A 165 0.91 12.96 16.47
CA THR A 165 0.92 14.08 15.52
C THR A 165 0.61 13.66 14.09
N TRP A 166 0.57 12.35 13.80
CA TRP A 166 0.26 11.85 12.47
C TRP A 166 -1.24 11.96 12.14
N GLU A 167 -1.55 12.80 11.15
CA GLU A 167 -2.94 13.04 10.69
C GLU A 167 -3.57 11.84 9.98
N GLY A 168 -2.77 10.89 9.50
CA GLY A 168 -3.26 9.68 8.82
C GLY A 168 -3.80 8.61 9.77
N ALA A 169 -3.49 8.72 11.08
CA ALA A 169 -3.99 7.79 12.09
C ALA A 169 -5.42 8.14 12.52
N ASP A 170 -6.34 7.20 12.35
CA ASP A 170 -7.72 7.31 12.83
C ASP A 170 -7.80 7.13 14.35
N ARG A 171 -6.87 6.37 14.93
CA ARG A 171 -6.80 6.06 16.35
C ARG A 171 -5.37 6.13 16.89
N TYR A 172 -5.22 6.89 17.96
CA TYR A 172 -4.00 6.93 18.76
C TYR A 172 -4.05 5.89 19.89
N VAL A 173 -2.99 5.10 20.05
CA VAL A 173 -2.79 4.17 21.17
C VAL A 173 -1.36 4.24 21.68
N SER A 174 -1.17 4.15 22.99
CA SER A 174 0.17 4.26 23.61
C SER A 174 0.51 3.08 24.53
N SER A 175 -0.30 2.02 24.48
CA SER A 175 -0.11 0.83 25.30
C SER A 175 -0.61 -0.43 24.61
N MET A 176 0.03 -1.55 24.92
CA MET A 176 -0.32 -2.84 24.33
C MET A 176 -1.72 -3.31 24.77
N HIS A 177 -2.11 -3.04 26.02
CA HIS A 177 -3.46 -3.36 26.49
C HIS A 177 -4.54 -2.59 25.72
N ASP A 178 -4.35 -1.28 25.52
CA ASP A 178 -5.33 -0.45 24.82
C ASP A 178 -5.41 -0.83 23.34
N LEU A 179 -4.28 -1.16 22.71
CA LEU A 179 -4.26 -1.69 21.35
C LEU A 179 -5.08 -2.97 21.26
N MET A 180 -4.81 -3.98 22.11
CA MET A 180 -5.57 -5.24 22.06
C MET A 180 -7.06 -5.04 22.30
N THR A 181 -7.43 -4.10 23.18
CA THR A 181 -8.83 -3.76 23.44
C THR A 181 -9.49 -3.15 22.21
N LEU A 182 -8.83 -2.15 21.60
CA LEU A 182 -9.31 -1.48 20.38
C LEU A 182 -9.49 -2.46 19.22
N LEU A 183 -8.55 -3.40 19.05
CA LEU A 183 -8.60 -4.41 17.99
C LEU A 183 -9.81 -5.35 18.14
N VAL A 184 -10.13 -5.75 19.38
CA VAL A 184 -11.30 -6.61 19.66
C VAL A 184 -12.60 -5.86 19.45
N GLU A 185 -12.69 -4.61 19.91
CA GLU A 185 -13.90 -3.79 19.78
C GLU A 185 -14.26 -3.50 18.33
N ASN A 186 -13.29 -3.52 17.43
CA ASN A 186 -13.49 -3.21 16.02
C ASN A 186 -13.28 -4.43 15.11
N ARG A 187 -13.38 -5.66 15.64
CA ARG A 187 -12.97 -6.92 14.98
C ARG A 187 -13.33 -7.05 13.49
N ASP A 188 -14.49 -6.55 13.08
CA ASP A 188 -15.04 -6.72 11.73
C ASP A 188 -14.55 -5.70 10.68
N VAL A 189 -13.73 -4.72 11.08
CA VAL A 189 -13.13 -3.72 10.18
C VAL A 189 -11.66 -4.06 9.92
N PRO A 190 -11.12 -3.95 8.70
CA PRO A 190 -9.68 -4.06 8.46
C PRO A 190 -8.91 -2.99 9.25
N LYS A 191 -7.78 -3.34 9.86
CA LYS A 191 -6.92 -2.36 10.53
C LYS A 191 -5.47 -2.46 10.12
N THR A 192 -4.78 -1.34 10.19
CA THR A 192 -3.33 -1.29 10.24
C THR A 192 -2.88 -0.76 11.61
N PHE A 193 -1.72 -1.21 12.07
CA PHE A 193 -1.09 -0.69 13.28
C PHE A 193 0.37 -0.32 13.01
N VAL A 194 0.77 0.91 13.33
CA VAL A 194 2.16 1.36 13.27
C VAL A 194 2.67 1.66 14.67
N LEU A 195 3.76 0.98 15.04
CA LEU A 195 4.61 1.34 16.17
C LEU A 195 5.82 2.14 15.65
N ASP A 196 5.68 3.47 15.67
CA ASP A 196 6.79 4.37 15.36
C ASP A 196 7.79 4.41 16.53
N GLU A 197 9.05 4.72 16.23
CA GLU A 197 10.17 4.66 17.19
C GLU A 197 10.28 3.31 17.94
N ALA A 198 9.87 2.21 17.31
CA ALA A 198 9.86 0.86 17.86
C ALA A 198 11.21 0.45 18.48
N SER A 199 12.35 0.91 17.97
CA SER A 199 13.65 0.60 18.60
C SER A 199 13.78 1.07 20.06
N ARG A 200 13.02 2.08 20.50
CA ARG A 200 12.99 2.50 21.91
C ARG A 200 12.25 1.50 22.80
N TYR A 201 11.36 0.69 22.23
CA TYR A 201 10.45 -0.20 22.95
C TYR A 201 10.65 -1.67 22.61
N MET A 202 11.47 -1.97 21.60
CA MET A 202 11.83 -3.30 21.15
C MET A 202 13.36 -3.46 21.13
N ASP A 203 14.07 -2.70 21.96
CA ASP A 203 15.51 -2.85 22.14
C ASP A 203 15.84 -4.23 22.72
N ALA A 204 16.70 -5.00 22.05
CA ALA A 204 17.07 -6.36 22.38
C ALA A 204 17.65 -6.52 23.80
N ARG A 205 18.26 -5.46 24.34
CA ARG A 205 18.90 -5.45 25.66
C ARG A 205 17.92 -5.17 26.79
N VAL A 206 16.83 -4.45 26.48
CA VAL A 206 15.90 -3.94 27.50
C VAL A 206 14.57 -4.69 27.48
N TYR A 207 14.01 -4.94 26.30
CA TYR A 207 12.61 -5.34 26.13
C TYR A 207 12.42 -6.75 25.55
N SER A 208 13.43 -7.62 25.64
CA SER A 208 13.35 -8.99 25.12
C SER A 208 12.21 -9.80 25.75
N ARG A 209 11.97 -9.63 27.05
CA ARG A 209 10.87 -10.29 27.78
C ARG A 209 9.51 -9.80 27.30
N GLU A 210 9.32 -8.49 27.19
CA GLU A 210 8.05 -7.87 26.77
C GLU A 210 7.71 -8.26 25.35
N VAL A 211 8.70 -8.27 24.45
CA VAL A 211 8.51 -8.75 23.08
C VAL A 211 8.09 -10.23 23.08
N SER A 212 8.77 -11.09 23.84
CA SER A 212 8.46 -12.52 23.88
C SER A 212 7.10 -12.84 24.51
N THR A 213 6.69 -12.08 25.54
CA THR A 213 5.51 -12.41 26.36
C THR A 213 4.26 -11.62 25.99
N GLN A 214 4.42 -10.46 25.35
CA GLN A 214 3.31 -9.61 24.92
C GLN A 214 3.25 -9.48 23.39
N TYR A 215 4.31 -8.99 22.75
CA TYR A 215 4.28 -8.67 21.32
C TYR A 215 4.10 -9.90 20.42
N ALA A 216 4.96 -10.91 20.53
CA ALA A 216 4.91 -12.07 19.65
C ALA A 216 3.61 -12.90 19.76
N PRO A 217 3.04 -13.12 20.97
CA PRO A 217 1.70 -13.68 21.10
C PRO A 217 0.61 -12.77 20.51
N ALA A 218 0.68 -11.47 20.78
CA ALA A 218 -0.30 -10.51 20.26
C ALA A 218 -0.28 -10.44 18.73
N LEU A 219 0.88 -10.48 18.08
CA LEU A 219 0.99 -10.45 16.63
C LEU A 219 0.25 -11.63 15.96
N LYS A 220 0.32 -12.81 16.57
CA LYS A 220 -0.46 -13.98 16.12
C LYS A 220 -1.96 -13.74 16.27
N ALA A 221 -2.37 -13.10 17.38
CA ALA A 221 -3.75 -12.73 17.64
C ALA A 221 -4.27 -11.64 16.68
N MET A 222 -3.45 -10.67 16.31
CA MET A 222 -3.79 -9.55 15.42
C MET A 222 -4.37 -10.04 14.09
N SER A 223 -3.81 -11.10 13.50
CA SER A 223 -4.37 -11.73 12.29
C SER A 223 -5.81 -12.25 12.47
N LYS A 224 -6.22 -12.63 13.68
CA LYS A 224 -7.58 -13.09 14.02
C LYS A 224 -8.52 -11.96 14.43
N LEU A 225 -7.97 -10.76 14.60
CA LEU A 225 -8.66 -9.55 14.99
C LEU A 225 -8.75 -8.54 13.84
N GLY A 226 -8.59 -9.00 12.58
CA GLY A 226 -8.76 -8.18 11.38
C GLY A 226 -7.64 -7.18 11.14
N VAL A 227 -6.44 -7.43 11.67
CA VAL A 227 -5.27 -6.60 11.36
C VAL A 227 -4.58 -7.14 10.12
N GLU A 228 -4.45 -6.28 9.12
CA GLU A 228 -3.85 -6.59 7.82
C GLU A 228 -2.36 -6.22 7.78
N VAL A 229 -2.00 -5.09 8.41
CA VAL A 229 -0.62 -4.58 8.43
C VAL A 229 -0.19 -4.21 9.84
N VAL A 230 0.98 -4.69 10.27
CA VAL A 230 1.66 -4.23 11.49
C VAL A 230 3.04 -3.72 11.12
N GLY A 231 3.27 -2.43 11.28
CA GLY A 231 4.52 -1.75 11.01
C GLY A 231 5.30 -1.43 12.28
N ALA A 232 6.62 -1.65 12.28
CA ALA A 232 7.52 -1.23 13.34
C ALA A 232 8.69 -0.43 12.75
N VAL A 233 8.97 0.76 13.30
CA VAL A 233 10.05 1.64 12.83
C VAL A 233 11.23 1.62 13.79
N GLY A 234 12.33 0.96 13.40
CA GLY A 234 13.57 0.89 14.18
C GLY A 234 14.69 1.79 13.65
N HIS A 235 15.65 2.13 14.50
CA HIS A 235 16.87 2.85 14.08
C HIS A 235 17.90 1.95 13.39
N THR A 236 18.16 0.77 13.94
CA THR A 236 19.11 -0.19 13.36
C THR A 236 18.60 -1.60 13.51
N GLY A 237 19.05 -2.49 12.63
CA GLY A 237 18.79 -3.92 12.80
C GLY A 237 19.40 -4.52 14.06
N LYS A 238 20.44 -3.91 14.64
CA LYS A 238 21.08 -4.44 15.86
C LYS A 238 20.21 -4.27 17.09
N ASP A 239 19.46 -3.19 17.13
CA ASP A 239 18.73 -2.80 18.34
C ASP A 239 17.42 -3.57 18.44
N VAL A 240 16.80 -3.97 17.33
CA VAL A 240 15.52 -4.68 17.35
C VAL A 240 15.68 -6.13 17.83
N VAL A 241 14.84 -6.55 18.79
CA VAL A 241 14.77 -7.94 19.30
C VAL A 241 14.71 -8.95 18.12
N PRO A 242 15.53 -10.02 18.11
CA PRO A 242 15.55 -11.01 17.03
C PRO A 242 14.19 -11.61 16.67
N GLU A 243 13.30 -11.79 17.65
CA GLU A 243 11.96 -12.31 17.43
C GLU A 243 11.11 -11.40 16.52
N CYS A 244 11.24 -10.07 16.65
CA CYS A 244 10.53 -9.14 15.76
C CYS A 244 10.98 -9.34 14.30
N LYS A 245 12.29 -9.49 14.05
CA LYS A 245 12.83 -9.73 12.71
C LYS A 245 12.33 -11.05 12.12
N ARG A 246 12.36 -12.13 12.91
CA ARG A 246 11.88 -13.46 12.46
C ARG A 246 10.39 -13.46 12.11
N LEU A 247 9.62 -12.55 12.69
CA LEU A 247 8.21 -12.36 12.40
C LEU A 247 7.96 -11.44 11.21
N THR A 248 8.97 -10.70 10.73
CA THR A 248 8.88 -9.78 9.59
C THR A 248 8.77 -10.54 8.28
N ASN A 249 7.77 -10.17 7.48
CA ASN A 249 7.57 -10.67 6.12
C ASN A 249 7.67 -9.56 5.06
N LEU A 250 7.80 -8.30 5.46
CA LEU A 250 8.18 -7.19 4.60
C LEU A 250 9.18 -6.31 5.36
N ALA A 251 10.46 -6.35 5.00
CA ALA A 251 11.44 -5.44 5.59
C ALA A 251 11.74 -4.31 4.61
N PHE A 252 12.05 -3.13 5.12
CA PHE A 252 12.68 -2.10 4.30
C PHE A 252 13.83 -1.39 5.00
N TRP A 253 14.83 -1.03 4.22
CA TRP A 253 16.04 -0.36 4.67
C TRP A 253 16.19 1.00 4.00
N LYS A 254 16.34 2.05 4.81
CA LYS A 254 16.57 3.43 4.34
C LYS A 254 18.04 3.79 4.55
N SER A 255 18.85 3.62 3.50
CA SER A 255 20.26 4.00 3.48
C SER A 255 20.45 5.53 3.39
N ALA A 256 19.53 6.23 2.71
CA ALA A 256 19.50 7.67 2.50
C ALA A 256 18.05 8.22 2.46
N PRO A 257 17.83 9.54 2.62
CA PRO A 257 16.49 10.14 2.60
C PRO A 257 15.63 9.81 1.38
N GLY A 258 16.21 9.78 0.18
CA GLY A 258 15.50 9.54 -1.08
C GLY A 258 15.56 8.10 -1.61
N ALA A 259 16.22 7.18 -0.91
CA ALA A 259 16.37 5.79 -1.36
C ALA A 259 15.78 4.82 -0.35
N VAL A 260 15.09 3.78 -0.83
CA VAL A 260 14.54 2.69 -0.02
C VAL A 260 14.78 1.35 -0.68
N GLU A 261 15.15 0.37 0.12
CA GLU A 261 15.36 -1.01 -0.31
C GLU A 261 14.35 -1.91 0.40
N PHE A 262 13.55 -2.67 -0.36
CA PHE A 262 12.58 -3.61 0.23
C PHE A 262 13.09 -5.04 0.18
N TYR A 263 12.66 -5.85 1.14
CA TYR A 263 13.09 -7.22 1.36
C TYR A 263 11.92 -8.09 1.83
N THR A 264 11.95 -9.38 1.50
CA THR A 264 10.85 -10.32 1.77
C THR A 264 10.83 -10.86 3.21
N ASN A 265 11.89 -10.68 3.97
CA ASN A 265 12.03 -11.20 5.34
C ASN A 265 13.19 -10.50 6.05
N TRP A 266 13.40 -10.86 7.32
CA TRP A 266 14.61 -10.50 8.05
C TRP A 266 15.06 -11.63 8.97
N ASP A 267 16.28 -12.16 8.77
CA ASP A 267 16.88 -13.09 9.73
C ASP A 267 17.07 -12.45 11.12
N GLY A 268 16.61 -13.14 12.16
CA GLY A 268 16.73 -12.73 13.57
C GLY A 268 18.14 -12.35 13.99
N ASP A 269 19.14 -13.04 13.45
CA ASP A 269 20.53 -12.90 13.86
C ASP A 269 21.32 -11.94 12.94
N ALA A 270 20.69 -11.43 11.87
CA ALA A 270 21.29 -10.51 10.93
C ALA A 270 21.09 -9.03 11.30
N ASP A 271 22.13 -8.22 11.05
CA ASP A 271 22.09 -6.76 11.23
C ASP A 271 21.29 -6.03 10.14
N ARG A 272 21.06 -6.69 9.01
CA ARG A 272 20.39 -6.18 7.81
C ARG A 272 19.69 -7.35 7.10
N PRO A 273 18.52 -7.14 6.47
CA PRO A 273 17.93 -8.15 5.59
C PRO A 273 18.79 -8.37 4.33
N ASP A 274 18.69 -9.55 3.74
CA ASP A 274 19.53 -9.99 2.60
C ASP A 274 18.73 -10.61 1.45
N SER A 275 17.40 -10.68 1.56
CA SER A 275 16.48 -11.22 0.56
C SER A 275 15.70 -10.09 -0.12
N PRO A 276 16.28 -9.39 -1.13
CA PRO A 276 15.67 -8.21 -1.73
C PRO A 276 14.36 -8.55 -2.48
N LEU A 277 13.38 -7.64 -2.39
CA LEU A 277 12.09 -7.74 -3.09
C LEU A 277 12.16 -7.19 -4.53
N PHE A 278 13.04 -6.20 -4.74
CA PHE A 278 13.30 -5.55 -6.02
C PHE A 278 14.78 -5.71 -6.39
N ASP A 279 15.07 -5.73 -7.69
CA ASP A 279 16.45 -5.90 -8.20
C ASP A 279 17.33 -4.66 -8.01
N ALA A 280 16.73 -3.52 -7.60
CA ALA A 280 17.41 -2.25 -7.36
C ALA A 280 16.76 -1.46 -6.23
N ASP A 281 17.53 -0.55 -5.64
CA ASP A 281 17.04 0.47 -4.70
C ASP A 281 15.98 1.33 -5.39
N LEU A 282 14.91 1.63 -4.66
CA LEU A 282 13.85 2.51 -5.14
C LEU A 282 14.17 3.94 -4.73
N THR A 283 14.15 4.84 -5.72
CA THR A 283 14.34 6.27 -5.52
C THR A 283 13.03 7.02 -5.71
N ASP A 284 12.90 8.17 -5.05
CA ASP A 284 11.80 9.12 -5.26
C ASP A 284 10.39 8.53 -5.03
N LEU A 285 10.27 7.57 -4.10
CA LEU A 285 8.98 7.08 -3.64
C LEU A 285 8.14 8.24 -3.08
N GLU A 286 6.85 8.25 -3.39
CA GLU A 286 5.94 9.31 -2.97
C GLU A 286 5.95 9.45 -1.44
N PRO A 287 5.94 10.67 -0.90
CA PRO A 287 5.76 10.86 0.52
C PRO A 287 4.33 10.49 0.95
N THR A 288 4.15 10.11 2.22
CA THR A 288 2.80 10.01 2.81
C THR A 288 1.99 11.29 2.56
N LEU A 289 0.71 11.14 2.23
CA LEU A 289 -0.22 12.24 1.97
C LEU A 289 -0.55 13.05 3.22
N HIS A 290 -0.38 12.44 4.39
CA HIS A 290 -0.69 13.01 5.69
C HIS A 290 0.53 13.62 6.37
N SER A 291 0.33 14.78 7.03
CA SER A 291 1.39 15.43 7.79
C SER A 291 1.59 14.77 9.17
N TYR A 292 2.79 14.94 9.71
CA TYR A 292 3.18 14.49 11.05
C TYR A 292 4.39 15.30 11.54
N ASP A 293 4.61 15.34 12.85
CA ASP A 293 5.81 15.94 13.45
C ASP A 293 6.93 14.88 13.55
N PRO A 294 8.08 15.04 12.85
CA PRO A 294 9.20 14.12 12.96
C PRO A 294 9.79 14.00 14.37
N ASP A 295 9.55 14.99 15.24
CA ASP A 295 10.04 15.01 16.63
C ASP A 295 9.00 14.47 17.63
N ASP A 296 7.93 13.84 17.16
CA ASP A 296 6.95 13.17 18.04
C ASP A 296 7.64 12.11 18.92
N VAL A 297 7.29 12.11 20.20
CA VAL A 297 7.89 11.21 21.20
C VAL A 297 7.44 9.76 20.96
N ALA A 298 6.25 9.57 20.36
CA ALA A 298 5.67 8.27 20.01
C ALA A 298 5.72 7.26 21.18
N SER A 299 5.16 7.63 22.34
CA SER A 299 5.32 6.84 23.57
C SER A 299 4.60 5.50 23.54
N TRP A 300 5.24 4.45 24.08
CA TRP A 300 4.65 3.10 24.19
C TRP A 300 4.83 2.47 25.56
N LYS A 301 3.85 1.65 25.98
CA LYS A 301 3.85 0.89 27.24
C LYS A 301 3.56 -0.58 27.02
N TRP A 302 4.42 -1.44 27.56
CA TRP A 302 4.22 -2.88 27.63
C TRP A 302 3.43 -3.30 28.87
N ASN A 303 2.12 -3.05 28.85
CA ASN A 303 1.22 -3.27 29.97
C ASN A 303 0.17 -4.38 29.72
N LEU A 304 0.34 -5.22 28.71
CA LEU A 304 -0.58 -6.34 28.50
C LEU A 304 -0.29 -7.45 29.50
N ASN A 305 -1.31 -7.84 30.28
CA ASN A 305 -1.19 -8.96 31.20
C ASN A 305 -0.93 -10.28 30.43
N PRO A 306 0.23 -10.95 30.60
CA PRO A 306 0.54 -12.17 29.85
C PRO A 306 -0.43 -13.33 30.14
N ASP A 307 -1.12 -13.30 31.28
CA ASP A 307 -2.14 -14.30 31.62
C ASP A 307 -3.37 -14.22 30.70
N VAL A 308 -3.52 -13.16 29.89
CA VAL A 308 -4.58 -13.07 28.87
C VAL A 308 -4.52 -14.22 27.88
N TRP A 309 -3.35 -14.82 27.65
CA TRP A 309 -3.18 -15.95 26.72
C TRP A 309 -3.39 -17.32 27.37
N ARG A 310 -3.36 -17.43 28.70
CA ARG A 310 -3.35 -18.72 29.40
C ARG A 310 -4.73 -19.36 29.46
N GLY A 311 -4.90 -20.52 28.82
CA GLY A 311 -6.19 -21.23 28.80
C GLY A 311 -7.27 -20.46 28.03
N PHE A 312 -6.86 -19.58 27.13
CA PHE A 312 -7.74 -18.91 26.18
C PHE A 312 -8.11 -19.87 25.04
N ASP A 313 -9.39 -20.07 24.81
CA ASP A 313 -9.93 -21.00 23.80
C ASP A 313 -11.00 -20.38 22.88
N ASP A 314 -11.50 -19.17 23.18
CA ASP A 314 -12.58 -18.53 22.40
C ASP A 314 -12.38 -17.02 22.19
N TRP A 315 -12.23 -16.62 20.92
CA TRP A 315 -12.12 -15.23 20.48
C TRP A 315 -13.30 -14.34 20.84
N ASN A 316 -14.50 -14.90 21.01
CA ASN A 316 -15.68 -14.11 21.37
C ASN A 316 -15.61 -13.58 22.82
N HIS A 317 -14.88 -14.26 23.70
CA HIS A 317 -14.71 -13.86 25.10
C HIS A 317 -13.38 -13.14 25.37
N PHE A 318 -12.57 -12.90 24.33
CA PHE A 318 -11.25 -12.27 24.51
C PHE A 318 -11.36 -10.85 25.09
N GLY A 319 -12.36 -10.08 24.67
CA GLY A 319 -12.61 -8.73 25.19
C GLY A 319 -12.97 -8.70 26.68
N ASP A 320 -13.79 -9.66 27.14
CA ASP A 320 -14.15 -9.78 28.56
C ASP A 320 -12.92 -10.14 29.40
N ARG A 321 -12.08 -11.03 28.87
CA ARG A 321 -10.82 -11.41 29.52
C ARG A 321 -9.84 -10.25 29.63
N LEU A 322 -9.71 -9.42 28.59
CA LEU A 322 -8.91 -8.19 28.65
C LEU A 322 -9.43 -7.27 29.76
N LYS A 323 -10.75 -7.05 29.83
CA LYS A 323 -11.38 -6.21 30.85
C LYS A 323 -11.18 -6.76 32.27
N GLU A 324 -11.28 -8.07 32.46
CA GLU A 324 -11.10 -8.72 33.76
C GLU A 324 -9.67 -8.58 34.28
N LEU A 325 -8.68 -8.87 33.43
CA LEU A 325 -7.27 -8.85 33.84
C LEU A 325 -6.70 -7.43 33.92
N GLY A 326 -7.22 -6.51 33.10
CA GLY A 326 -6.75 -5.14 33.01
C GLY A 326 -5.29 -5.01 32.54
N PRO A 327 -4.78 -3.77 32.48
CA PRO A 327 -3.38 -3.52 32.20
C PRO A 327 -2.51 -3.85 33.43
N THR A 328 -1.29 -4.34 33.21
CA THR A 328 -0.28 -4.48 34.28
C THR A 328 0.35 -3.13 34.58
N THR A 329 0.56 -2.84 35.87
CA THR A 329 1.26 -1.64 36.37
C THR A 329 2.75 -1.66 36.10
#